data_AF-A0A1W6BDY9-F1
#
_entry.id   AF-A0A1W6BDY9-F1
#
_cell.length_a   1.000
_cell.length_b   1.000
_cell.length_c   1.000
_cell.angle_alpha   90.00
_cell.angle_beta   90.00
_cell.angle_gamma   90.00
#
_symmetry.space_group_name_H-M   'P 1'
#
loop_
_entity.id
_entity.type
_entity.pdbx_description
1 polymer ?
#
loop_
_entity_poly.entity_id
_entity_poly.type
_entity_poly.pdbx_seq_one_letter_code
_entity_poly.pdbx_strand_id
1 'polypeptide(L)'
;MKNYMVTHTFKSKEMKAKFNETVASMKMEDIVKSMTSDKAACQMTWNTPGDTMQMFCWWKANSEADINNQLGQMNDFFEPHKFTECTDQVMDYNA
;
A
#
# COMPACT_ATOMS: atom_id res chain seq x y z
N MET A 1 -1.37 13.86 9.99
CA MET A 1 -0.94 12.53 9.52
C MET A 1 0.51 12.61 9.10
N LYS A 2 1.30 11.60 9.44
CA LYS A 2 2.70 11.42 9.06
C LYS A 2 2.79 10.75 7.68
N ASN A 3 3.94 10.90 7.02
CA ASN A 3 4.23 10.21 5.77
C ASN A 3 4.92 8.87 6.05
N TYR A 4 4.45 7.81 5.40
CA TYR A 4 5.04 6.48 5.48
C TYR A 4 5.30 5.93 4.08
N MET A 5 6.53 5.46 3.85
CA MET A 5 6.80 4.53 2.75
C MET A 5 6.62 3.12 3.26
N VAL A 6 5.73 2.36 2.63
CA VAL A 6 5.39 1.00 3.02
C VAL A 6 5.85 0.05 1.93
N THR A 7 6.68 -0.92 2.30
CA THR A 7 7.06 -2.03 1.43
C THR A 7 6.20 -3.24 1.78
N HIS A 8 5.35 -3.64 0.84
CA HIS A 8 4.57 -4.86 0.93
C HIS A 8 5.35 -5.98 0.23
N THR A 9 5.55 -7.10 0.91
CA THR A 9 6.20 -8.29 0.32
C THR A 9 5.19 -9.42 0.28
N PHE A 10 4.88 -9.95 -0.91
CA PHE A 10 3.94 -11.05 -1.07
C PHE A 10 4.50 -12.35 -0.47
N LYS A 11 3.65 -13.12 0.21
CA LYS A 11 4.03 -14.41 0.83
C LYS A 11 4.46 -15.47 -0.20
N SER A 12 3.86 -15.44 -1.39
CA SER A 12 4.12 -16.41 -2.46
C SER A 12 3.68 -15.90 -3.82
N LYS A 13 4.19 -16.50 -4.90
CA LYS A 13 3.79 -16.15 -6.28
C LYS A 13 2.29 -16.33 -6.50
N GLU A 14 1.70 -17.35 -5.86
CA GLU A 14 0.25 -17.60 -5.88
C GLU A 14 -0.53 -16.47 -5.19
N MET A 15 -0.07 -15.99 -4.03
CA MET A 15 -0.69 -14.85 -3.34
C MET A 15 -0.59 -13.56 -4.17
N LYS A 16 0.54 -13.35 -4.87
CA LYS A 16 0.67 -12.22 -5.80
C LYS A 16 -0.34 -12.31 -6.95
N ALA A 17 -0.49 -13.49 -7.55
CA ALA A 17 -1.47 -13.70 -8.63
C ALA A 17 -2.90 -13.43 -8.13
N LYS A 18 -3.27 -14.01 -6.99
CA LYS A 18 -4.59 -13.81 -6.37
C LYS A 18 -4.85 -12.36 -5.98
N PHE A 19 -3.85 -11.65 -5.47
CA PHE A 19 -3.95 -10.23 -5.18
C PHE A 19 -4.22 -9.43 -6.46
N ASN A 20 -3.45 -9.67 -7.53
CA ASN A 20 -3.63 -8.99 -8.81
C ASN A 20 -5.01 -9.25 -9.40
N GLU A 21 -5.51 -10.48 -9.34
CA GLU A 21 -6.88 -10.83 -9.77
C GLU A 21 -7.93 -10.12 -8.92
N THR A 22 -7.75 -10.10 -7.59
CA THR A 22 -8.66 -9.42 -6.66
C THR A 22 -8.74 -7.93 -7.00
N VAL A 23 -7.60 -7.25 -7.11
CA VAL A 23 -7.53 -5.82 -7.43
C VAL A 23 -8.08 -5.55 -8.84
N ALA A 24 -7.79 -6.40 -9.84
CA ALA A 24 -8.30 -6.24 -11.20
C ALA A 24 -9.82 -6.44 -11.30
N SER A 25 -10.42 -7.22 -10.39
CA SER A 25 -11.87 -7.44 -10.33
C SER A 25 -12.64 -6.29 -9.66
N MET A 26 -11.94 -5.40 -8.93
CA MET A 26 -12.54 -4.27 -8.24
C MET A 26 -12.61 -3.04 -9.14
N LYS A 27 -13.66 -2.22 -8.96
CA LYS A 27 -13.73 -0.91 -9.60
C LYS A 27 -12.74 0.04 -8.92
N MET A 28 -12.14 0.93 -9.72
CA MET A 28 -11.19 1.92 -9.20
C MET A 28 -11.77 2.76 -8.05
N GLU A 29 -13.04 3.16 -8.14
CA GLU A 29 -13.71 3.93 -7.07
C GLU A 29 -13.80 3.15 -5.75
N ASP A 30 -14.04 1.84 -5.82
CA ASP A 30 -14.14 0.97 -4.64
C ASP A 30 -12.76 0.74 -4.02
N ILE A 31 -11.71 0.65 -4.84
CA ILE A 31 -10.31 0.59 -4.39
C ILE A 31 -9.94 1.90 -3.68
N VAL A 32 -10.25 3.05 -4.27
CA VAL A 32 -9.93 4.35 -3.65
C VAL A 32 -10.64 4.48 -2.29
N LYS A 33 -11.93 4.14 -2.22
CA LYS A 33 -12.68 4.15 -0.96
C LYS A 33 -12.11 3.17 0.08
N SER A 34 -11.67 1.98 -0.33
CA SER A 34 -11.10 1.00 0.60
C SER A 34 -9.70 1.36 1.07
N MET A 35 -8.98 2.22 0.35
CA MET A 35 -7.60 2.60 0.66
C MET A 35 -7.49 4.00 1.29
N THR A 36 -8.61 4.67 1.57
CA THR A 36 -8.64 6.02 2.15
C THR A 36 -9.60 6.14 3.32
N SER A 37 -9.13 6.79 4.39
CA SER A 37 -9.93 7.22 5.54
C SER A 37 -9.27 8.41 6.23
N ASP A 38 -9.92 8.95 7.27
CA ASP A 38 -9.41 10.04 8.09
C ASP A 38 -8.17 9.65 8.93
N LYS A 39 -7.89 8.35 9.07
CA LYS A 39 -6.79 7.82 9.89
C LYS A 39 -5.60 7.33 9.06
N ALA A 40 -5.87 6.84 7.84
CA ALA A 40 -4.87 6.37 6.90
C ALA A 40 -5.38 6.48 5.47
N ALA A 41 -4.57 7.08 4.59
CA ALA A 41 -4.88 7.25 3.18
C ALA A 41 -3.67 6.93 2.31
N CYS A 42 -3.82 5.91 1.45
CA CYS A 42 -2.83 5.58 0.43
C CYS A 42 -2.83 6.67 -0.63
N GLN A 43 -1.70 7.35 -0.80
CA GLN A 43 -1.54 8.44 -1.76
C GLN A 43 -1.13 7.91 -3.13
N MET A 44 -0.28 6.88 -3.15
CA MET A 44 0.28 6.33 -4.38
C MET A 44 0.76 4.91 -4.17
N THR A 45 0.60 4.08 -5.21
CA THR A 45 1.01 2.69 -5.24
C THR A 45 1.89 2.43 -6.47
N TRP A 46 3.02 1.76 -6.28
CA TRP A 46 3.88 1.26 -7.34
C TRP A 46 3.96 -0.26 -7.29
N ASN A 47 3.59 -0.88 -8.40
CA ASN A 47 3.73 -2.31 -8.61
C ASN A 47 5.09 -2.61 -9.25
N THR A 48 5.75 -3.67 -8.80
CA THR A 48 7.01 -4.11 -9.41
C THR A 48 6.77 -5.08 -10.58
N PRO A 49 7.58 -5.01 -11.65
CA PRO A 49 7.42 -5.87 -12.81
C PRO A 49 7.91 -7.30 -12.56
N GLY A 50 7.41 -8.23 -13.39
CA GLY A 50 7.86 -9.61 -13.48
C GLY A 50 7.67 -10.40 -12.18
N ASP A 51 8.69 -11.20 -11.85
CA ASP A 51 8.72 -12.10 -10.69
C ASP A 51 9.02 -11.40 -9.35
N THR A 52 9.18 -10.07 -9.36
CA THR A 52 9.48 -9.31 -8.14
C THR A 52 8.31 -9.41 -7.16
N MET A 53 8.60 -9.78 -5.91
CA MET A 53 7.58 -10.09 -4.91
C MET A 53 7.19 -8.89 -4.03
N GLN A 54 7.48 -7.67 -4.49
CA GLN A 54 7.30 -6.47 -3.69
C GLN A 54 6.39 -5.45 -4.38
N MET A 55 5.73 -4.63 -3.59
CA MET A 55 5.09 -3.41 -4.06
C MET A 55 5.27 -2.32 -3.02
N PHE A 56 5.18 -1.08 -3.45
CA PHE A 56 5.48 0.07 -2.61
C PHE A 56 4.27 0.98 -2.57
N CYS A 57 3.89 1.41 -1.37
CA CYS A 57 2.81 2.36 -1.18
C CYS A 57 3.28 3.52 -0.33
N TRP A 58 2.97 4.74 -0.78
CA TRP A 58 3.09 5.92 0.05
C TRP A 58 1.77 6.18 0.76
N TRP A 59 1.83 6.27 2.09
CA TRP A 59 0.69 6.49 2.96
C TRP A 59 0.82 7.79 3.75
N LYS A 60 -0.31 8.46 3.93
CA LYS A 60 -0.50 9.45 5.01
C LYS A 60 -1.32 8.79 6.11
N ALA A 61 -0.76 8.63 7.31
CA ALA A 61 -1.46 7.98 8.42
C ALA A 61 -1.10 8.55 9.78
N ASN A 62 -1.91 8.27 10.81
CA ASN A 62 -1.57 8.63 12.19
C ASN A 62 -0.55 7.65 12.81
N SER A 63 -0.58 6.38 12.38
CA SER A 63 0.34 5.33 12.84
C SER A 63 0.45 4.17 11.84
N GLU A 64 1.45 3.32 11.99
CA GLU A 64 1.59 2.05 11.23
C GLU A 64 0.39 1.12 11.47
N ALA A 65 -0.15 1.11 12.68
CA ALA A 65 -1.34 0.33 13.03
C ALA A 65 -2.59 0.80 12.25
N ASP A 66 -2.75 2.11 12.03
CA ASP A 66 -3.85 2.62 11.22
C ASP A 66 -3.74 2.19 9.75
N ILE A 67 -2.52 2.09 9.21
CA ILE A 67 -2.30 1.55 7.86
C ILE A 67 -2.69 0.07 7.80
N ASN A 68 -2.24 -0.74 8.77
CA ASN A 68 -2.64 -2.15 8.85
C ASN A 68 -4.16 -2.32 8.96
N ASN A 69 -4.80 -1.52 9.81
CA ASN A 69 -6.25 -1.56 9.97
C ASN A 69 -6.97 -1.18 8.68
N GLN A 70 -6.46 -0.17 7.95
CA GLN A 70 -7.02 0.25 6.67
C GLN A 70 -6.90 -0.83 5.59
N LEU A 71 -5.75 -1.50 5.51
CA LEU A 71 -5.52 -2.60 4.57
C LEU A 71 -6.45 -3.79 4.85
N GLY A 72 -6.87 -3.99 6.10
CA GLY A 72 -7.85 -5.00 6.48
C GLY A 72 -7.45 -6.40 6.01
N GLN A 73 -8.32 -7.02 5.20
CA GLN A 73 -8.08 -8.36 4.65
C GLN A 73 -6.93 -8.40 3.64
N MET A 74 -6.50 -7.27 3.06
CA MET A 74 -5.37 -7.27 2.15
C MET A 74 -4.06 -7.67 2.83
N ASN A 75 -3.96 -7.53 4.16
CA ASN A 75 -2.80 -7.98 4.92
C ASN A 75 -2.52 -9.48 4.76
N ASP A 76 -3.54 -10.29 4.43
CA ASP A 76 -3.37 -11.74 4.30
C ASP A 76 -2.47 -12.15 3.13
N PHE A 77 -2.33 -11.29 2.11
CA PHE A 77 -1.48 -11.53 0.94
C PHE A 77 0.01 -11.31 1.21
N PHE A 78 0.35 -10.60 2.29
CA PHE A 78 1.69 -10.07 2.51
C PHE A 78 2.33 -10.60 3.79
N GLU A 79 3.64 -10.74 3.77
CA GLU A 79 4.44 -10.78 4.98
C GLU A 79 4.23 -9.48 5.79
N PRO A 80 4.56 -9.46 7.11
CA PRO A 80 4.50 -8.23 7.89
C PRO A 80 5.16 -7.06 7.16
N HIS A 81 4.40 -5.98 6.97
CA HIS A 81 4.88 -4.88 6.14
C HIS A 81 6.06 -4.17 6.80
N LYS A 82 6.96 -3.67 5.95
CA LYS A 82 8.03 -2.78 6.41
C LYS A 82 7.55 -1.33 6.26
N PHE A 83 7.48 -0.63 7.39
CA PHE A 83 7.15 0.77 7.45
C PHE A 83 8.41 1.62 7.58
N THR A 84 8.42 2.78 6.94
CA THR A 84 9.46 3.79 7.11
C THR A 84 8.79 5.13 7.15
N GLU A 85 8.84 5.80 8.31
CA GLU A 85 8.37 7.18 8.45
C GLU A 85 9.28 8.10 7.63
N CYS A 86 8.68 8.92 6.78
CA CYS A 86 9.35 9.86 5.92
C CYS A 86 9.15 11.28 6.45
N THR A 87 10.15 12.14 6.25
CA THR A 87 10.03 13.57 6.57
C THR A 87 9.23 14.28 5.48
N ASP A 88 8.69 15.46 5.82
CA ASP A 88 7.98 16.32 4.87
C ASP A 88 8.91 17.07 3.89
N GLN A 89 10.19 16.70 3.84
CA GLN A 89 11.17 17.26 2.91
C GLN A 89 10.98 16.64 1.52
N VAL A 90 9.91 17.05 0.84
CA VAL A 90 9.62 16.64 -0.53
C VAL A 90 10.39 17.54 -1.50
N MET A 91 11.27 16.94 -2.29
CA MET A 91 11.82 17.59 -3.48
C MET A 91 10.90 17.28 -4.66
N ASP A 92 10.07 18.25 -5.04
CA ASP A 92 9.21 18.16 -6.21
C ASP A 92 9.96 18.67 -7.45
N TYR A 93 10.38 17.73 -8.31
CA TYR A 93 11.08 18.04 -9.56
C TYR A 93 10.13 18.40 -10.72
N ASN A 94 8.82 18.39 -10.48
CA ASN A 94 7.79 18.77 -11.45
C ASN A 94 7.06 20.06 -11.08
N ALA A 95 7.53 20.76 -10.03
CA ALA A 95 6.99 22.04 -9.58
C ALA A 95 7.24 23.19 -10.57
#